data_AF-A0A964PVP3-F1
#
_entry.id   AF-A0A964PVP3-F1
#
_cell.length_a   1.000
_cell.length_b   1.000
_cell.length_c   1.000
_cell.angle_alpha   90.00
_cell.angle_beta   90.00
_cell.angle_gamma   90.00
#
_symmetry.space_group_name_H-M   'P 1'
#
loop_
_entity.id
_entity.type
_entity.pdbx_description
1 polymer ?
#
loop_
_entity_poly.entity_id
_entity_poly.type
_entity_poly.pdbx_seq_one_letter_code
_entity_poly.pdbx_strand_id
1 'polypeptide(L)'
;MVADPRATPRAPQFRSIVRPVSPERHERPRLKPLGKPLVVTVRTDEHGEPVHVRLPGKTARRVEVVRERWRIDDEWWRELISREYLAVVLDDGRALTLYHDLSDGLWYAQKE
;
A
#
# COMPACT_ATOMS: atom_id res chain seq x y z
N MET A 1 -33.13 -18.07 -75.48
CA MET A 1 -32.63 -19.24 -76.22
C MET A 1 -31.10 -19.14 -76.24
N VAL A 2 -30.50 -19.40 -75.08
CA VAL A 2 -29.51 -20.45 -74.78
C VAL A 2 -28.21 -20.33 -75.59
N ALA A 3 -27.19 -19.76 -74.95
CA ALA A 3 -25.79 -20.07 -75.16
C ALA A 3 -25.09 -20.20 -73.78
N ASP A 4 -24.19 -21.18 -73.74
CA ASP A 4 -23.57 -21.94 -72.65
C ASP A 4 -22.63 -21.16 -71.69
N PRO A 5 -22.27 -21.75 -70.52
CA PRO A 5 -21.55 -21.15 -69.40
C PRO A 5 -20.03 -21.33 -69.51
N ARG A 6 -19.32 -20.59 -68.65
CA ARG A 6 -17.88 -20.65 -68.28
C ARG A 6 -17.08 -19.42 -68.70
N ALA A 7 -17.08 -18.43 -67.80
CA ALA A 7 -15.86 -17.74 -67.41
C ALA A 7 -16.13 -17.04 -66.07
N THR A 8 -15.62 -17.58 -64.97
CA THR A 8 -15.66 -16.93 -63.66
C THR A 8 -14.57 -15.86 -63.63
N PRO A 9 -14.86 -14.56 -63.38
CA PRO A 9 -13.80 -13.60 -63.13
C PRO A 9 -13.22 -13.83 -61.72
N ARG A 10 -11.90 -14.02 -61.65
CA ARG A 10 -11.14 -14.23 -60.41
C ARG A 10 -11.14 -12.94 -59.58
N ALA A 11 -11.76 -12.96 -58.39
CA ALA A 11 -11.70 -11.85 -57.45
C ALA A 11 -10.25 -11.61 -56.95
N PRO A 12 -9.82 -10.36 -56.72
CA PRO A 12 -8.48 -10.07 -56.23
C PRO A 12 -8.32 -10.53 -54.77
N GLN A 13 -7.23 -11.26 -54.51
CA GLN A 13 -6.86 -11.71 -53.18
C GLN A 13 -6.19 -10.55 -52.44
N PHE A 14 -6.92 -9.87 -51.55
CA PHE A 14 -6.31 -8.93 -50.62
C PHE A 14 -5.57 -9.70 -49.51
N ARG A 15 -4.24 -9.70 -49.55
CA ARG A 15 -3.41 -10.13 -48.40
C ARG A 15 -3.60 -9.11 -47.28
N SER A 16 -4.45 -9.43 -46.30
CA SER A 16 -4.48 -8.70 -45.03
C SER A 16 -3.17 -8.98 -44.28
N ILE A 17 -2.26 -8.01 -44.28
CA ILE A 17 -1.13 -7.97 -43.35
C ILE A 17 -1.70 -7.50 -42.01
N VAL A 18 -2.17 -8.44 -41.19
CA VAL A 18 -2.44 -8.15 -39.79
C VAL A 18 -1.08 -8.03 -39.10
N ARG A 19 -0.62 -6.79 -38.87
CA ARG A 19 0.49 -6.56 -37.94
C ARG A 19 -0.05 -6.87 -36.53
N PRO A 20 0.51 -7.83 -35.79
CA PRO A 20 0.11 -7.99 -34.40
C PRO A 20 0.49 -6.70 -33.67
N VAL A 21 -0.52 -5.99 -33.15
CA VAL A 21 -0.29 -4.97 -32.12
C VAL A 21 0.22 -5.73 -30.91
N SER A 22 1.51 -5.59 -30.61
CA SER A 22 2.09 -6.09 -29.36
C SER A 22 1.27 -5.50 -28.21
N PRO A 23 0.71 -6.32 -27.30
CA PRO A 23 0.06 -5.77 -26.14
C PRO A 23 1.12 -5.08 -25.29
N GLU A 24 1.05 -3.74 -25.22
CA GLU A 24 1.71 -2.91 -24.23
C GLU A 24 1.58 -3.62 -22.88
N ARG A 25 2.70 -4.14 -22.38
CA ARG A 25 2.76 -4.95 -21.17
C ARG A 25 2.44 -4.01 -20.02
N HIS A 26 1.17 -3.91 -19.66
CA HIS A 26 0.75 -3.26 -18.43
C HIS A 26 1.37 -4.07 -17.30
N GLU A 27 2.52 -3.64 -16.79
CA GLU A 27 3.12 -4.20 -15.59
C GLU A 27 2.11 -3.98 -14.47
N ARG A 28 1.36 -5.04 -14.16
CA ARG A 28 0.51 -5.06 -12.98
C ARG A 28 1.42 -4.73 -11.78
N PRO A 29 1.11 -3.71 -10.97
CA PRO A 29 1.94 -3.35 -9.85
C PRO A 29 2.10 -4.61 -8.99
N ARG A 30 3.34 -5.06 -8.83
CA ARG A 30 3.64 -6.16 -7.92
C ARG A 30 3.27 -5.68 -6.53
N LEU A 31 2.23 -6.30 -5.95
CA LEU A 31 1.86 -6.06 -4.57
C LEU A 31 3.08 -6.36 -3.70
N LYS A 32 3.65 -5.32 -3.10
CA LYS A 32 4.69 -5.49 -2.09
C LYS A 32 4.00 -5.88 -0.79
N PRO A 33 4.43 -6.96 -0.11
CA PRO A 33 3.96 -7.22 1.24
C PRO A 33 4.19 -5.97 2.10
N LEU A 34 3.15 -5.52 2.80
CA LEU A 34 3.32 -4.49 3.82
C LEU A 34 4.35 -5.03 4.82
N GLY A 35 5.43 -4.29 5.04
CA GLY A 35 6.51 -4.74 5.91
C GLY A 35 5.97 -5.12 7.29
N LYS A 36 6.55 -6.15 7.93
CA LYS A 36 6.16 -6.49 9.30
C LYS A 36 6.30 -5.25 10.19
N PRO A 37 5.29 -4.93 11.01
CA PRO A 37 5.37 -3.80 11.93
C PRO A 37 6.60 -3.90 12.83
N LEU A 38 7.26 -2.77 13.08
CA LEU A 38 8.46 -2.73 13.91
C LEU A 38 8.07 -2.35 15.33
N VAL A 39 8.30 -3.22 16.32
CA VAL A 39 8.07 -2.88 17.74
C VAL A 39 8.98 -1.72 18.13
N VAL A 40 8.43 -0.71 18.80
CA VAL A 40 9.14 0.48 19.25
C VAL A 40 8.85 0.76 20.72
N THR A 41 9.75 1.47 21.40
CA THR A 41 9.44 2.02 22.71
C THR A 41 8.91 3.44 22.55
N VAL A 42 7.70 3.70 23.04
CA VAL A 42 7.14 5.04 23.17
C VAL A 42 7.03 5.37 24.65
N ARG A 43 7.48 6.57 25.03
CA ARG A 43 7.22 7.14 26.35
C ARG A 43 6.13 8.19 26.21
N THR A 44 5.12 8.10 27.05
CA THR A 44 4.04 9.08 27.12
C THR A 44 4.23 10.03 28.31
N ASP A 45 3.55 11.16 28.30
CA ASP A 45 3.36 11.99 29.50
C ASP A 45 2.17 11.51 30.35
N GLU A 46 1.78 12.33 31.33
CA GLU A 46 0.66 12.06 32.25
C GLU A 46 -0.72 12.07 31.58
N HIS A 47 -0.84 12.67 30.39
CA HIS A 47 -2.06 12.69 29.59
C HIS A 47 -2.10 11.57 28.54
N GLY A 48 -1.05 10.75 28.46
CA GLY A 48 -0.93 9.71 27.45
C GLY A 48 -0.37 10.21 26.11
N GLU A 49 0.09 11.47 26.02
CA GLU A 49 0.65 11.99 24.79
C GLU A 49 2.07 11.48 24.56
N PRO A 50 2.43 11.02 23.35
CA PRO A 50 3.75 10.48 23.07
C PRO A 50 4.78 11.61 23.12
N VAL A 51 5.75 11.49 24.03
CA VAL A 51 6.81 12.49 24.18
C VAL A 51 8.13 12.03 23.60
N HIS A 52 8.42 10.72 23.59
CA HIS A 52 9.66 10.18 23.02
C HIS A 52 9.40 8.85 22.30
N VAL A 53 10.14 8.63 21.22
CA VAL A 53 10.11 7.40 20.42
C VAL A 53 11.52 6.83 20.31
N ARG A 54 11.68 5.53 20.53
CA ARG A 54 12.93 4.80 20.33
C ARG A 54 12.70 3.63 19.38
N LEU A 55 13.23 3.77 18.17
CA LEU A 55 13.31 2.69 17.19
C LEU A 55 14.40 1.68 17.59
N PRO A 56 14.23 0.38 17.29
CA PRO A 56 15.26 -0.63 17.51
C PRO A 56 16.62 -0.24 16.92
N GLY A 57 17.67 -0.31 17.75
CA GLY A 57 19.04 0.04 17.35
C GLY A 57 19.29 1.54 17.11
N LYS A 58 18.38 2.42 17.51
CA LYS A 58 18.51 3.89 17.40
C LYS A 58 18.41 4.56 18.78
N THR A 59 18.95 5.77 18.88
CA THR A 59 18.76 6.62 20.05
C THR A 59 17.30 7.09 20.13
N ALA A 60 16.81 7.32 21.34
CA ALA A 60 15.49 7.90 21.54
C ALA A 60 15.46 9.34 21.00
N ARG A 61 14.33 9.73 20.40
CA ARG A 61 14.08 11.07 19.86
C ARG A 61 12.82 11.64 20.49
N ARG A 62 12.77 12.95 20.69
CA ARG A 62 11.57 13.63 21.20
C ARG A 62 10.54 13.71 20.07
N VAL A 63 9.27 13.53 20.41
CA VAL A 63 8.16 13.89 19.52
C VAL A 63 8.01 15.40 19.56
N GLU A 64 8.14 16.03 18.40
CA GLU A 64 7.96 17.48 18.26
C GLU A 64 6.49 17.84 18.10
N VAL A 65 5.76 17.08 17.28
CA VAL A 65 4.31 17.28 17.09
C VAL A 65 3.61 15.98 16.71
N VAL A 66 2.41 15.78 17.24
CA VAL A 66 1.43 14.80 16.74
C VAL A 66 0.55 15.52 15.72
N ARG A 67 0.63 15.11 14.45
CA ARG A 67 -0.11 15.73 13.34
C ARG A 67 -1.55 15.23 13.26
N GLU A 68 -1.73 13.94 13.51
CA GLU A 68 -3.01 13.28 13.37
C GLU A 68 -3.09 12.09 14.34
N ARG A 69 -4.29 11.86 14.88
CA ARG A 69 -4.63 10.69 15.69
C ARG A 69 -5.91 10.09 15.13
N TRP A 70 -5.89 8.78 14.89
CA TRP A 70 -7.06 8.03 14.45
C TRP A 70 -7.10 6.67 15.12
N ARG A 71 -8.28 6.07 15.18
CA ARG A 71 -8.49 4.78 15.85
C ARG A 71 -9.22 3.84 14.91
N ILE A 72 -8.79 2.59 14.91
CA ILE A 72 -9.44 1.49 14.21
C ILE A 72 -9.82 0.47 15.27
N ASP A 73 -11.14 0.25 15.40
CA ASP A 73 -11.71 -0.89 16.11
C ASP A 73 -12.49 -1.70 15.06
N ASP A 74 -12.07 -2.93 14.80
CA ASP A 74 -12.70 -3.79 13.79
C ASP A 74 -12.67 -5.27 14.23
N GLU A 75 -13.65 -6.03 13.78
CA GLU A 75 -13.74 -7.49 13.94
C GLU A 75 -13.39 -8.15 12.61
N TRP A 76 -12.09 -8.17 12.29
CA TRP A 76 -11.59 -8.70 11.03
C TRP A 76 -11.51 -10.24 11.10
N TRP A 77 -12.58 -10.89 10.62
CA TRP A 77 -12.84 -12.34 10.43
C TRP A 77 -12.45 -13.35 11.52
N ARG A 78 -11.96 -12.95 12.72
CA ARG A 78 -12.00 -13.70 14.00
C ARG A 78 -11.25 -13.02 15.14
N GLU A 79 -10.42 -12.00 14.87
CA GLU A 79 -9.65 -11.29 15.90
C GLU A 79 -10.10 -9.84 15.98
N LEU A 80 -10.32 -9.35 17.20
CA LEU A 80 -10.58 -7.95 17.47
C LEU A 80 -9.30 -7.17 17.22
N ILE A 81 -9.32 -6.30 16.21
CA ILE A 81 -8.27 -5.32 15.98
C ILE A 81 -8.69 -4.05 16.69
N SER A 82 -7.91 -3.61 17.68
CA SER A 82 -8.12 -2.34 18.35
C SER A 82 -6.79 -1.59 18.39
N ARG A 83 -6.65 -0.56 17.55
CA ARG A 83 -5.39 0.17 17.36
C ARG A 83 -5.61 1.66 17.35
N GLU A 84 -4.86 2.38 18.17
CA GLU A 84 -4.74 3.82 18.08
C GLU A 84 -3.50 4.18 17.25
N TYR A 85 -3.70 4.91 16.15
CA TYR A 85 -2.65 5.37 15.27
C TYR A 85 -2.35 6.85 15.47
N LEU A 86 -1.07 7.19 15.34
CA LEU A 86 -0.56 8.54 15.46
C LEU A 86 0.43 8.84 14.35
N ALA A 87 0.19 9.90 13.58
CA ALA A 87 1.18 10.48 12.70
C ALA A 87 2.00 11.50 13.51
N VAL A 88 3.29 11.26 13.69
CA VAL A 88 4.16 12.11 14.51
C VAL A 88 5.33 12.66 13.70
N VAL A 89 5.85 13.82 14.11
CA VAL A 89 7.12 14.37 13.66
C VAL A 89 8.09 14.35 14.84
N LEU A 90 9.28 13.83 14.61
CA LEU A 90 10.36 13.82 15.60
C LEU A 90 11.14 15.14 15.55
N ASP A 91 11.91 15.42 16.60
CA ASP A 91 12.79 16.59 16.72
C ASP A 91 13.89 16.75 15.64
N ASP A 92 14.10 15.78 14.74
CA ASP A 92 14.90 15.94 13.50
C ASP A 92 14.07 16.19 12.24
N GLY A 93 12.77 16.43 12.39
CA GLY A 93 11.84 16.65 11.29
C GLY A 93 11.39 15.37 10.58
N ARG A 94 11.84 14.18 10.99
CA ARG A 94 11.36 12.91 10.39
C ARG A 94 9.92 12.63 10.82
N ALA A 95 9.08 12.27 9.86
CA ALA A 95 7.73 11.78 10.11
C ALA A 95 7.73 10.27 10.35
N LEU A 96 6.89 9.81 11.28
CA LEU A 96 6.62 8.40 11.54
C LEU A 96 5.12 8.19 11.74
N THR A 97 4.62 7.05 11.27
CA THR A 97 3.32 6.54 11.64
C THR A 97 3.51 5.49 12.73
N LEU A 98 2.98 5.77 13.92
CA LEU A 98 2.97 4.87 15.07
C LEU A 98 1.58 4.28 15.24
N TYR A 99 1.50 3.09 15.83
CA TYR A 99 0.26 2.64 16.43
C TYR A 99 0.50 1.95 17.77
N HIS A 100 -0.41 2.19 18.71
CA HIS A 100 -0.56 1.44 19.95
C HIS A 100 -1.58 0.35 19.69
N ASP A 101 -1.13 -0.91 19.71
CA ASP A 101 -2.06 -2.03 19.66
C ASP A 101 -2.65 -2.23 21.05
N LEU A 102 -3.95 -2.02 21.18
CA LEU A 102 -4.66 -2.05 22.46
C LEU A 102 -4.91 -3.48 22.92
N SER A 103 -4.75 -4.47 22.03
CA SER A 103 -4.91 -5.89 22.34
C SER A 103 -3.67 -6.47 23.04
N ASP A 104 -2.46 -6.05 22.64
CA ASP A 104 -1.20 -6.50 23.26
C ASP A 104 -0.50 -5.42 24.12
N GLY A 105 -0.96 -4.18 24.04
CA GLY A 105 -0.44 -3.03 24.78
C GLY A 105 0.88 -2.47 24.24
N LEU A 106 1.39 -2.95 23.10
CA LEU A 106 2.67 -2.58 22.53
C LEU A 106 2.55 -1.49 21.47
N TRP A 107 3.64 -0.76 21.32
CA TRP A 107 3.78 0.26 20.30
C TRP A 107 4.57 -0.25 19.10
N TYR A 108 4.12 0.16 17.92
CA TYR A 108 4.70 -0.23 16.65
C TYR A 108 4.90 0.99 15.76
N ALA A 109 5.96 0.96 14.94
CA ALA A 109 6.14 1.87 13.82
C ALA A 109 5.72 1.17 12.52
N GLN A 110 4.82 1.82 11.79
CA GLN A 110 4.42 1.42 10.45
C GLN A 110 5.45 1.93 9.45
N LYS A 111 5.91 1.04 8.56
CA LYS A 111 6.67 1.42 7.39
C LYS A 111 5.70 1.67 6.24
N GLU A 112 5.79 2.85 5.64
CA GLU A 112 5.17 3.15 4.33
C GLU A 112 5.95 2.50 3.18
#